data_AF-A0A2T5M774-F1
#
_entry.id   AF-A0A2T5M774-F1
#
_cell.length_a   1.000
_cell.length_b   1.000
_cell.length_c   1.000
_cell.angle_alpha   90.00
_cell.angle_beta   90.00
_cell.angle_gamma   90.00
#
_symmetry.space_group_name_H-M   'P 1'
#
loop_
_entity.id
_entity.type
_entity.pdbx_description
1 polymer ?
#
loop_
_entity_poly.entity_id
_entity_poly.type
_entity_poly.pdbx_seq_one_letter_code
_entity_poly.pdbx_strand_id
1 'polypeptide(L)'
;MHQRAIKLLIDTTGEDFRVAEFHDQIGDTQRCLGQFEESKHSYLRAVTLWNESSSSLLEISRTYFKLSHICEELGNATEAADAKQNGNRILGRAGDHLTEEDIDRLLLGWSRI
;
A
#
# COMPACT_ATOMS: atom_id res chain seq x y z
N MET A 1 -18.33 10.80 3.03
CA MET A 1 -18.43 10.17 4.38
C MET A 1 -17.07 9.73 4.94
N HIS A 2 -16.06 9.44 4.12
CA HIS A 2 -14.75 8.92 4.58
C HIS A 2 -13.95 9.86 5.49
N GLN A 3 -13.96 11.17 5.26
CA GLN A 3 -13.22 12.14 6.10
C GLN A 3 -13.65 12.15 7.58
N ARG A 4 -14.93 11.85 7.88
CA ARG A 4 -15.41 11.77 9.27
C ARG A 4 -14.93 10.50 9.98
N ALA A 5 -14.85 9.38 9.27
CA ALA A 5 -14.32 8.12 9.82
C ALA A 5 -12.82 8.22 10.11
N ILE A 6 -12.05 8.82 9.20
CA ILE A 6 -10.60 9.05 9.36
C ILE A 6 -10.33 9.94 10.59
N LYS A 7 -11.09 11.02 10.75
CA LYS A 7 -10.92 11.92 11.90
C LYS A 7 -11.25 11.23 13.23
N LEU A 8 -12.33 10.44 13.27
CA LEU A 8 -12.71 9.70 14.47
C LEU A 8 -11.66 8.64 14.86
N LEU A 9 -11.07 7.98 13.87
CA LEU A 9 -9.97 7.01 14.04
C LEU A 9 -8.72 7.66 14.63
N ILE A 10 -8.28 8.78 14.05
CA ILE A 10 -7.12 9.56 14.54
C ILE A 10 -7.34 10.00 15.98
N ASP A 11 -8.54 10.49 16.29
CA ASP A 11 -8.86 11.04 17.62
C ASP A 11 -9.07 9.96 18.70
N THR A 12 -9.29 8.69 18.35
CA THR A 12 -9.63 7.62 19.33
C THR A 12 -8.54 6.61 19.60
N THR A 13 -7.65 6.32 18.65
CA THR A 13 -6.63 5.26 18.85
C THR A 13 -5.21 5.77 18.95
N GLY A 14 -4.87 6.92 18.37
CA GLY A 14 -3.46 7.31 18.20
C GLY A 14 -2.64 6.29 17.39
N GLU A 15 -3.32 5.37 16.70
CA GLU A 15 -2.69 4.28 15.96
C GLU A 15 -2.65 4.62 14.47
N ASP A 16 -1.49 5.11 14.03
CA ASP A 16 -1.21 5.40 12.62
C ASP A 16 -1.49 4.18 11.71
N PHE A 17 -1.44 2.96 12.27
CA PHE A 17 -1.75 1.69 11.60
C PHE A 17 -3.15 1.67 10.97
N ARG A 18 -4.22 2.00 11.71
CA ARG A 18 -5.59 1.93 11.17
C ARG A 18 -5.84 3.02 10.12
N VAL A 19 -5.16 4.16 10.25
CA VAL A 19 -5.24 5.26 9.29
C VAL A 19 -4.53 4.87 8.00
N ALA A 20 -3.39 4.20 8.10
CA ALA A 20 -2.66 3.65 6.96
C ALA A 20 -3.47 2.58 6.22
N GLU A 21 -4.06 1.62 6.94
CA GLU A 21 -4.94 0.60 6.36
C GLU A 21 -6.10 1.21 5.58
N PHE A 22 -6.70 2.25 6.14
CA PHE A 22 -7.83 2.91 5.48
C PHE A 22 -7.41 3.65 4.21
N HIS A 23 -6.23 4.29 4.20
CA HIS A 23 -5.67 4.88 3.00
C HIS A 23 -5.31 3.85 1.93
N ASP A 24 -4.81 2.68 2.34
CA ASP A 24 -4.55 1.56 1.44
C ASP A 24 -5.86 1.09 0.76
N GLN A 25 -6.92 0.85 1.53
CA GLN A 25 -8.24 0.46 0.99
C GLN A 25 -8.90 1.52 0.08
N ILE A 26 -8.70 2.80 0.37
CA ILE A 26 -9.15 3.89 -0.53
C ILE A 26 -8.40 3.78 -1.86
N GLY A 27 -7.08 3.55 -1.81
CA GLY A 27 -6.27 3.33 -3.00
C GLY A 27 -6.79 2.17 -3.84
N ASP A 28 -7.15 1.05 -3.21
CA ASP A 28 -7.71 -0.15 -3.87
C ASP A 28 -9.00 0.22 -4.60
N THR A 29 -9.88 0.97 -3.92
CA THR A 29 -11.17 1.41 -4.46
C THR A 29 -10.99 2.35 -5.65
N GLN A 30 -10.08 3.31 -5.53
CA GLN A 30 -9.77 4.27 -6.61
C GLN A 30 -9.19 3.58 -7.84
N ARG A 31 -8.29 2.61 -7.64
CA ARG A 31 -7.75 1.77 -8.72
C ARG A 31 -8.87 1.05 -9.47
N CYS A 32 -9.76 0.38 -8.75
CA CYS A 32 -10.91 -0.33 -9.35
C CYS A 32 -11.86 0.61 -10.11
N LEU A 33 -11.86 1.90 -9.80
CA LEU A 33 -12.62 2.93 -10.51
C LEU A 33 -11.84 3.58 -11.68
N GLY A 34 -10.60 3.15 -11.94
CA GLY A 34 -9.71 3.76 -12.95
C GLY A 34 -9.12 5.12 -12.54
N GLN A 35 -9.23 5.50 -11.26
CA GLN A 35 -8.73 6.76 -10.70
C GLN A 35 -7.27 6.57 -10.26
N PHE A 36 -6.37 6.38 -11.23
CA PHE A 36 -5.00 5.93 -10.96
C PHE A 36 -4.15 6.95 -10.21
N GLU A 37 -4.27 8.25 -10.51
CA GLU A 37 -3.51 9.29 -9.80
C GLU A 37 -3.97 9.44 -8.34
N GLU A 38 -5.28 9.38 -8.10
CA GLU A 38 -5.82 9.40 -6.75
C GLU A 38 -5.43 8.14 -5.97
N SER A 39 -5.44 6.98 -6.64
CA SER A 39 -4.99 5.71 -6.06
C SER A 39 -3.51 5.79 -5.64
N LYS A 40 -2.64 6.31 -6.52
CA LYS A 40 -1.22 6.57 -6.22
C LYS A 40 -1.07 7.43 -4.96
N HIS A 41 -1.80 8.54 -4.90
CA HIS A 41 -1.77 9.45 -3.74
C HIS A 41 -2.22 8.73 -2.46
N SER A 42 -3.26 7.91 -2.52
CA SER A 42 -3.75 7.14 -1.36
C SER A 42 -2.73 6.11 -0.86
N TYR A 43 -2.08 5.35 -1.74
CA TYR A 43 -1.02 4.44 -1.33
C TYR A 43 0.18 5.17 -0.74
N LEU A 44 0.60 6.30 -1.32
CA LEU A 44 1.66 7.14 -0.74
C LEU A 44 1.31 7.59 0.68
N ARG A 45 0.05 7.96 0.95
CA ARG A 45 -0.38 8.30 2.31
C ARG A 45 -0.32 7.09 3.23
N ALA A 46 -0.73 5.91 2.77
CA ALA A 46 -0.63 4.68 3.56
C ALA A 46 0.82 4.35 3.95
N VAL A 47 1.77 4.35 3.00
CA VAL A 47 3.19 4.09 3.34
C VAL A 47 3.80 5.11 4.28
N THR A 48 3.37 6.38 4.24
CA THR A 48 3.86 7.38 5.21
C THR A 48 3.31 7.20 6.62
N LEU A 49 2.19 6.50 6.77
CA LEU A 49 1.49 6.31 8.05
C LEU A 49 1.78 4.94 8.67
N TRP A 50 2.18 3.94 7.88
CA TRP A 50 2.60 2.68 8.45
C TRP A 50 3.82 2.88 9.36
N ASN A 51 3.67 2.53 10.64
CA ASN A 51 4.81 2.43 11.55
C ASN A 51 5.55 1.11 11.31
N GLU A 52 6.88 1.16 11.23
CA GLU A 52 7.75 -0.01 11.04
C GLU A 52 7.81 -0.89 12.31
N SER A 53 6.67 -1.44 12.71
CA SER A 53 6.57 -2.54 13.67
C SER A 53 6.72 -3.88 12.93
N SER A 54 7.14 -4.94 13.61
CA SER A 54 7.24 -6.28 13.01
C SER A 54 5.91 -6.76 12.40
N SER A 55 4.79 -6.37 12.99
CA SER A 55 3.43 -6.68 12.50
C SER A 55 2.97 -5.83 11.32
N SER A 56 3.72 -4.79 10.91
CA SER A 56 3.35 -3.91 9.79
C SER A 56 4.24 -4.08 8.55
N LEU A 57 5.34 -4.85 8.64
CA LEU A 57 6.31 -4.96 7.54
C LEU A 57 5.68 -5.54 6.28
N LEU A 58 4.73 -6.47 6.42
CA LEU A 58 4.04 -7.10 5.30
C LEU A 58 3.07 -6.13 4.62
N GLU A 59 2.38 -5.33 5.41
CA GLU A 59 1.44 -4.31 4.98
C GLU A 59 2.18 -3.20 4.23
N ILE A 60 3.32 -2.75 4.77
CA ILE A 60 4.21 -1.78 4.11
C ILE A 60 4.70 -2.33 2.78
N SER A 61 5.23 -3.56 2.77
CA SER A 61 5.77 -4.19 1.56
C SER A 61 4.70 -4.33 0.48
N ARG A 62 3.52 -4.84 0.85
CA ARG A 62 2.36 -4.94 -0.03
C ARG A 62 1.95 -3.59 -0.60
N THR A 63 1.87 -2.55 0.24
CA THR A 63 1.51 -1.19 -0.19
C THR A 63 2.50 -0.65 -1.23
N TYR A 64 3.81 -0.94 -1.09
CA TYR A 64 4.81 -0.60 -2.08
C TYR A 64 4.63 -1.33 -3.42
N PHE A 65 4.26 -2.61 -3.41
CA PHE A 65 3.97 -3.34 -4.66
C PHE A 65 2.72 -2.80 -5.36
N LYS A 66 1.67 -2.47 -4.59
CA LYS A 66 0.48 -1.79 -5.11
C LYS A 66 0.84 -0.46 -5.76
N LEU A 67 1.69 0.34 -5.10
CA LEU A 67 2.20 1.61 -5.65
C LEU A 67 3.01 1.40 -6.92
N SER A 68 3.85 0.36 -6.96
CA SER A 68 4.62 -0.01 -8.16
C SER A 68 3.70 -0.27 -9.36
N HIS A 69 2.67 -1.12 -9.18
CA HIS A 69 1.69 -1.41 -10.22
C HIS A 69 0.95 -0.16 -10.70
N ILE A 70 0.54 0.74 -9.79
CA ILE A 70 -0.11 1.99 -10.22
C ILE A 70 0.85 2.89 -11.01
N CYS A 71 2.11 2.97 -10.62
CA CYS A 71 3.10 3.71 -11.38
C CYS A 71 3.30 3.12 -12.78
N GLU A 72 3.23 1.79 -12.95
CA GLU A 72 3.25 1.14 -14.26
C GLU A 72 2.02 1.52 -15.10
N GLU A 73 0.81 1.46 -14.53
CA GLU A 73 -0.44 1.88 -15.20
C GLU A 73 -0.42 3.35 -15.64
N LEU A 74 0.26 4.21 -14.88
CA LEU A 74 0.46 5.62 -15.21
C LEU A 74 1.63 5.86 -16.20
N GLY A 75 2.36 4.83 -16.60
CA GLY A 75 3.52 4.92 -17.50
C GLY A 75 4.80 5.45 -16.85
N ASN A 76 4.87 5.48 -15.52
CA ASN A 76 6.00 6.00 -14.74
C ASN A 76 6.94 4.87 -14.30
N ALA A 77 7.70 4.31 -15.25
CA ALA A 77 8.58 3.16 -15.03
C ALA A 77 9.63 3.36 -13.92
N THR A 78 10.19 4.57 -13.79
CA THR A 78 11.19 4.87 -12.75
C THR A 78 10.58 4.76 -11.35
N GLU A 79 9.42 5.40 -11.13
CA GLU A 79 8.74 5.35 -9.84
C GLU A 79 8.24 3.93 -9.51
N ALA A 80 7.83 3.18 -10.54
CA ALA A 80 7.45 1.78 -10.38
C ALA A 80 8.62 0.92 -9.87
N ALA A 81 9.81 1.11 -10.45
CA ALA A 81 11.03 0.40 -10.05
C ALA A 81 11.45 0.78 -8.62
N ASP A 82 11.41 2.06 -8.27
CA ASP A 82 11.74 2.55 -6.94
C ASP A 82 10.77 2.00 -5.88
N ALA A 83 9.46 1.98 -6.18
CA ALA A 83 8.45 1.41 -5.29
C ALA A 83 8.68 -0.10 -5.11
N LYS A 84 8.94 -0.84 -6.19
CA LYS A 84 9.25 -2.28 -6.14
C LYS A 84 10.50 -2.57 -5.31
N GLN A 85 11.56 -1.80 -5.50
CA GLN A 85 12.80 -1.93 -4.73
C GLN A 85 12.55 -1.71 -3.23
N ASN A 86 11.75 -0.70 -2.87
CA ASN A 86 11.38 -0.46 -1.47
C ASN A 86 10.53 -1.58 -0.89
N GLY A 87 9.55 -2.10 -1.63
CA GLY A 87 8.75 -3.25 -1.23
C GLY A 87 9.60 -4.47 -0.89
N ASN A 88 10.57 -4.79 -1.77
CA ASN A 88 11.52 -5.87 -1.57
C ASN A 88 12.47 -5.66 -0.38
N ARG A 89 12.96 -4.42 -0.18
CA ARG A 89 13.79 -4.07 0.98
C ARG A 89 13.06 -4.30 2.30
N ILE A 90 11.78 -3.93 2.37
CA ILE A 90 10.96 -4.13 3.57
C ILE A 90 10.65 -5.61 3.77
N LEU A 91 10.33 -6.33 2.68
CA LEU A 91 10.08 -7.77 2.73
C LEU A 91 11.26 -8.55 3.30
N GLY A 92 12.48 -8.24 2.86
CA GLY A 92 13.70 -8.85 3.41
C GLY A 92 13.91 -8.61 4.91
N ARG A 93 13.29 -7.56 5.49
CA ARG A 93 13.31 -7.33 6.95
C ARG A 93 12.25 -8.13 7.70
N ALA A 94 11.18 -8.58 7.02
CA ALA A 94 10.11 -9.40 7.62
C ALA A 94 10.54 -10.86 7.84
N GLY A 95 11.65 -11.30 7.24
CA GLY A 95 12.25 -12.62 7.41
C GLY A 95 12.05 -13.57 6.23
N ASP A 96 12.87 -14.63 6.15
CA ASP A 96 13.12 -15.48 4.96
C ASP A 96 11.94 -16.34 4.46
N HIS A 97 10.75 -16.21 5.02
CA HIS A 97 9.61 -17.10 4.80
C HIS A 97 8.50 -16.48 3.95
N LEU A 98 8.67 -15.22 3.52
CA LEU A 98 7.73 -14.54 2.65
C LEU A 98 8.48 -13.97 1.45
N THR A 99 8.12 -14.47 0.27
CA THR A 99 8.72 -14.08 -1.01
C THR A 99 7.87 -13.04 -1.73
N GLU A 100 8.45 -12.34 -2.70
CA GLU A 100 7.70 -11.45 -3.62
C GLU A 100 6.53 -12.21 -4.25
N GLU A 101 6.74 -13.49 -4.59
CA GLU A 101 5.71 -14.38 -5.13
C GLU A 101 4.55 -14.63 -4.16
N ASP A 102 4.82 -14.69 -2.85
CA ASP A 102 3.76 -14.83 -1.84
C ASP A 102 2.92 -13.56 -1.72
N ILE A 103 3.54 -12.39 -1.86
CA ILE A 103 2.81 -11.12 -1.92
C ILE A 103 2.06 -11.00 -3.25
N ASP A 104 2.66 -11.37 -4.37
CA ASP A 104 1.99 -11.39 -5.67
C ASP A 104 0.78 -12.33 -5.65
N ARG A 105 0.86 -13.48 -4.97
CA ARG A 105 -0.29 -14.36 -4.76
C ARG A 105 -1.40 -13.70 -3.95
N LEU A 106 -1.04 -12.92 -2.93
CA LEU A 106 -2.00 -12.11 -2.17
C LEU A 106 -2.58 -10.96 -3.00
N LEU A 107 -1.85 -10.50 -4.01
CA LEU A 107 -2.25 -9.50 -4.99
C LEU A 107 -2.86 -10.12 -6.27
N LEU A 108 -3.00 -11.45 -6.41
CA LEU A 108 -3.63 -12.06 -7.61
C LEU A 108 -5.10 -11.64 -7.78
N GLY A 109 -5.74 -11.13 -6.73
CA GLY A 109 -7.05 -10.47 -6.82
C GLY A 109 -7.03 -9.07 -7.45
N TRP A 110 -5.85 -8.49 -7.66
CA TRP A 110 -5.64 -7.14 -8.18
C TRP A 110 -5.44 -7.08 -9.69
N SER A 111 -4.72 -8.05 -10.23
CA SER A 111 -4.38 -8.14 -11.66
C SER A 111 -5.53 -8.66 -12.54
N ARG A 112 -6.69 -8.98 -11.94
CA ARG A 112 -7.84 -9.62 -12.60
C ARG A 112 -9.07 -8.72 -12.78
N ILE A 113 -8.96 -7.42 -12.52
CA ILE A 113 -10.04 -6.42 -12.71
C ILE A 113 -9.51 -5.35 -13.65
#